data_AF-A0A2U8FLQ4-F1
#
_entry.id   AF-A0A2U8FLQ4-F1
#
_cell.length_a   1.000
_cell.length_b   1.000
_cell.length_c   1.000
_cell.angle_alpha   90.00
_cell.angle_beta   90.00
_cell.angle_gamma   90.00
#
_symmetry.space_group_name_H-M   'P 1'
#
loop_
_entity.id
_entity.type
_entity.pdbx_description
1 polymer ?
#
loop_
_entity_poly.entity_id
_entity_poly.type
_entity_poly.pdbx_seq_one_letter_code
_entity_poly.pdbx_strand_id
1 'polypeptide(L)' 'MFVLEDGLNGKPVKLANGCKGFIICKYPEDFEYPLVGYWIGKDGGKNKCYWDLKGVCSILFKPFNIVDMWDEDK' A
#
# COMPACT_ATOMS: atom_id res chain seq x y z
N MET A 1 9.47 0.24 9.20
CA MET A 1 8.65 1.47 9.10
C MET A 1 8.33 1.79 7.65
N PHE A 2 7.11 2.26 7.34
CA PHE A 2 6.73 2.71 5.98
C PHE A 2 7.51 3.97 5.54
N VAL A 3 8.05 3.94 4.32
CA VAL A 3 8.73 5.06 3.65
C VAL A 3 8.02 5.33 2.32
N LEU A 4 7.36 6.49 2.20
CA LEU A 4 6.53 6.81 1.04
C LEU A 4 7.32 6.87 -0.28
N GLU A 5 8.48 7.51 -0.27
CA GLU A 5 9.32 7.65 -1.48
C GLU A 5 9.75 6.28 -2.03
N ASP A 6 10.13 5.37 -1.14
CA ASP A 6 10.48 4.01 -1.50
C ASP A 6 9.31 3.27 -2.14
N GLY A 7 8.11 3.40 -1.55
CA GLY A 7 6.89 2.81 -2.11
C GLY A 7 6.54 3.37 -3.50
N LEU A 8 6.69 4.69 -3.70
CA LEU A 8 6.48 5.34 -5.00
C LEU A 8 7.55 4.95 -6.03
N ASN A 9 8.75 4.60 -5.59
CA ASN A 9 9.81 4.03 -6.43
C ASN A 9 9.60 2.54 -6.72
N GLY A 10 8.45 1.98 -6.37
CA GLY A 10 8.06 0.61 -6.67
C GLY A 10 8.54 -0.43 -5.66
N LYS A 11 9.15 -0.02 -4.53
CA LYS A 11 9.44 -0.97 -3.46
C LYS A 11 8.13 -1.47 -2.86
N PRO A 12 8.00 -2.79 -2.63
CA PRO A 12 6.79 -3.34 -2.06
C PRO A 12 6.59 -2.91 -0.61
N VAL A 13 5.33 -2.86 -0.18
CA VAL A 13 4.92 -2.52 1.19
C VAL A 13 4.26 -3.71 1.88
N LYS A 14 4.38 -3.77 3.21
CA LYS A 14 3.74 -4.77 4.05
C LYS A 14 2.45 -4.22 4.63
N LEU A 15 1.36 -4.94 4.40
CA LEU A 15 0.05 -4.58 4.89
C LEU A 15 -0.23 -5.23 6.25
N ALA A 16 -1.10 -4.64 7.05
CA ALA A 16 -1.44 -5.10 8.40
C ALA A 16 -1.99 -6.52 8.44
N ASN A 17 -2.62 -6.98 7.36
CA ASN A 17 -3.11 -8.35 7.21
C ASN A 17 -2.03 -9.35 6.75
N GLY A 18 -0.77 -8.92 6.60
CA GLY A 18 0.35 -9.73 6.16
C GLY A 18 0.52 -9.85 4.65
N CYS A 19 -0.31 -9.19 3.83
CA CYS A 19 -0.17 -9.20 2.37
C CYS A 19 0.91 -8.23 1.87
N LYS A 20 1.45 -8.53 0.68
CA LYS A 20 2.34 -7.66 -0.09
C LYS A 20 1.52 -6.66 -0.89
N GLY A 21 1.85 -5.37 -0.78
CA GLY A 21 1.24 -4.26 -1.50
C GLY A 21 2.24 -3.51 -2.37
N PHE A 22 1.74 -2.72 -3.31
CA PHE A 22 2.52 -1.86 -4.19
C PHE A 22 1.78 -0.55 -4.41
N ILE A 23 2.50 0.57 -4.32
CA ILE A 23 2.00 1.88 -4.70
C ILE A 23 2.37 2.11 -6.17
N ILE A 24 1.40 2.54 -6.98
CA ILE A 24 1.60 2.80 -8.42
C ILE A 24 1.78 4.30 -8.66
N CYS A 25 0.95 5.13 -8.03
CA CYS A 25 1.00 6.57 -8.22
C CYS A 25 0.42 7.33 -7.02
N LYS A 26 0.69 8.63 -7.01
CA LYS A 26 0.12 9.61 -6.08
C LYS A 26 -0.67 10.63 -6.88
N TYR A 27 -1.96 10.76 -6.59
CA TYR A 27 -2.79 11.88 -7.03
C TYR A 27 -2.46 13.15 -6.23
N PRO A 28 -2.93 14.35 -6.69
CA PRO A 28 -2.81 15.59 -5.91
C PRO A 28 -3.29 15.43 -4.46
N GLU A 29 -2.77 16.25 -3.55
CA GLU A 29 -3.04 16.12 -2.11
C GLU A 29 -4.47 16.51 -1.70
N ASP A 30 -5.26 17.04 -2.63
CA ASP A 30 -6.67 17.36 -2.42
C ASP A 30 -7.57 16.12 -2.25
N PHE A 31 -7.04 14.92 -2.52
CA PHE A 31 -7.72 13.64 -2.32
C PHE A 31 -7.41 13.07 -0.93
N GLU A 32 -8.43 12.58 -0.21
CA GLU A 32 -8.29 11.99 1.13
C GLU A 32 -7.34 10.76 1.14
N TYR A 33 -7.38 9.95 0.08
CA TYR A 33 -6.51 8.79 -0.13
C TYR A 33 -5.79 8.91 -1.48
N PRO A 34 -4.76 9.77 -1.59
CA PRO A 34 -4.14 10.10 -2.86
C PRO A 34 -3.21 9.00 -3.38
N LEU A 35 -2.81 8.03 -2.55
CA LEU A 35 -1.97 6.92 -2.99
C LEU A 35 -2.83 5.82 -3.59
N VAL A 36 -2.54 5.46 -4.83
CA VAL A 36 -3.22 4.38 -5.55
C VAL A 36 -2.28 3.21 -5.73
N GLY A 37 -2.78 2.01 -5.52
CA GLY A 37 -2.01 0.81 -5.81
C GLY A 37 -2.83 -0.46 -5.74
N TYR A 38 -2.14 -1.56 -5.40
CA TYR A 38 -2.75 -2.88 -5.29
C TYR A 38 -2.06 -3.73 -4.24
N TRP A 39 -2.75 -4.78 -3.80
CA TRP A 39 -2.19 -5.84 -2.97
C TRP A 39 -2.37 -7.21 -3.61
N ILE A 40 -1.50 -8.14 -3.23
CA ILE A 40 -1.50 -9.52 -3.72
C ILE A 40 -2.29 -10.40 -2.75
N GLY A 41 -3.38 -10.96 -3.27
CA GLY A 41 -4.19 -11.97 -2.61
C GLY A 41 -3.44 -13.27 -2.38
N LYS A 42 -3.95 -14.09 -1.46
CA LYS A 42 -3.42 -15.45 -1.23
C LYS A 42 -3.57 -16.35 -2.47
N ASP A 43 -4.53 -16.02 -3.33
CA ASP A 43 -4.77 -16.62 -4.64
C ASP A 43 -3.84 -16.08 -5.75
N GLY A 44 -2.94 -15.14 -5.43
CA GLY A 44 -2.10 -14.44 -6.40
C GLY A 44 -2.80 -13.28 -7.13
N GLY A 45 -4.08 -13.03 -6.84
CA GLY A 45 -4.87 -11.98 -7.48
C GLY A 45 -4.43 -10.58 -7.06
N LYS A 46 -4.45 -9.64 -8.01
CA LYS A 46 -4.18 -8.21 -7.75
C LYS A 46 -5.48 -7.50 -7.40
N ASN A 47 -5.53 -6.91 -6.21
CA ASN A 47 -6.71 -6.20 -5.70
C ASN A 47 -6.37 -4.73 -5.50
N LYS A 48 -7.17 -3.82 -6.08
CA LYS A 48 -6.94 -2.37 -5.99
C LYS A 48 -7.07 -1.87 -4.55
N CYS A 49 -6.29 -0.87 -4.22
CA CYS A 49 -6.27 -0.27 -2.89
C CYS A 49 -5.88 1.20 -2.95
N TYR A 50 -6.32 1.96 -1.95
CA TYR A 50 -6.07 3.39 -1.83
C TYR A 50 -5.64 3.69 -0.39
N TRP A 51 -4.63 4.56 -0.25
CA TRP A 51 -4.09 4.94 1.04
C TRP A 51 -3.89 6.45 1.15
N ASP A 52 -3.94 6.96 2.38
CA ASP A 52 -3.46 8.30 2.69
C ASP A 52 -1.92 8.34 2.62
N LEU A 53 -1.33 9.53 2.76
CA LEU A 53 0.14 9.69 2.73
C LEU A 53 0.87 8.97 3.88
N LYS A 54 0.15 8.51 4.90
CA LYS A 54 0.67 7.75 6.04
C LYS A 54 0.46 6.24 5.90
N GLY A 55 -0.14 5.79 4.79
CA GLY A 55 -0.42 4.38 4.55
C GLY A 55 -1.71 3.87 5.21
N VAL A 56 -2.57 4.74 5.72
CA VAL A 56 -3.89 4.37 6.22
C VAL A 56 -4.82 4.11 5.05
N CYS A 57 -5.38 2.91 5.01
CA CYS A 57 -6.26 2.51 3.93
C CYS A 57 -7.66 3.10 4.10
N SER A 58 -8.36 3.35 2.99
CA SER A 58 -9.75 3.81 3.06
C SER A 58 -10.63 2.82 3.81
N ILE A 59 -11.60 3.35 4.54
CA ILE A 59 -12.37 2.65 5.60
C ILE A 59 -13.04 1.34 5.10
N LEU A 60 -13.27 1.23 3.79
CA LEU A 60 -13.83 0.03 3.14
C LEU A 60 -12.87 -1.17 3.10
N PHE A 61 -11.60 -0.98 3.45
CA PHE A 61 -10.51 -1.94 3.28
C PHE A 61 -9.69 -2.12 4.57
N LYS A 62 -10.34 -2.15 5.75
CA LYS A 62 -9.69 -2.59 6.99
C LYS A 62 -9.59 -4.12 6.95
N PRO A 63 -8.44 -4.69 6.52
CA PRO A 63 -7.19 -4.65 7.27
C PRO A 63 -5.93 -4.36 6.40
N PHE A 64 -6.03 -3.44 5.43
CA PHE A 64 -5.00 -3.21 4.42
C PHE A 64 -4.13 -1.96 4.67
N ASN A 65 -4.05 -1.45 5.91
CA ASN A 65 -3.11 -0.38 6.24
C ASN A 65 -1.67 -0.83 5.96
N ILE A 66 -0.86 0.08 5.43
CA ILE A 66 0.57 -0.13 5.32
C ILE A 66 1.18 0.01 6.71
N VAL A 67 1.90 -1.02 7.15
CA VAL A 67 2.55 -1.05 8.47
C VAL A 67 4.07 -1.05 8.36
N ASP A 68 4.61 -1.50 7.23
CA ASP A 68 6.04 -1.51 6.98
C ASP A 68 6.34 -1.50 5.47
N MET A 69 7.61 -1.37 5.10
CA MET A 69 8.11 -1.83 3.81
C MET A 69 8.12 -3.36 3.80
N TRP A 70 7.96 -3.97 2.62
CA TRP A 70 8.09 -5.40 2.49
C TRP A 70 9.56 -5.74 2.35
N ASP A 71 10.13 -6.38 3.37
CA ASP A 71 11.44 -7.01 3.23
C ASP A 71 11.31 -8.16 2.24
N GLU A 72 11.95 -8.03 1.08
CA GLU A 72 12.30 -9.19 0.30
C GLU A 72 13.38 -9.89 1.11
N ASP A 73 13.01 -10.99 1.78
CA ASP A 73 13.95 -11.79 2.56
C ASP A 73 15.25 -11.95 1.76
N LYS A 74 16.38 -11.67 2.45
CA LYS A 74 17.73 -11.97 1.98
C LYS A 74 17.88 -13.44 1.60
#